data_AF-A0A4R6QZC6-F1
#
_entry.id   AF-A0A4R6QZC6-F1
#
_cell.length_a   1.000
_cell.length_b   1.000
_cell.length_c   1.000
_cell.angle_alpha   90.00
_cell.angle_beta   90.00
_cell.angle_gamma   90.00
#
_symmetry.space_group_name_H-M   'P 1'
#
loop_
_entity.id
_entity.type
_entity.pdbx_description
1 polymer ?
#
loop_
_entity_poly.entity_id
_entity_poly.type
_entity_poly.pdbx_seq_one_letter_code
_entity_poly.pdbx_strand_id
1 'polypeptide(L)' 'MADQPWWEPPPQLQWEVYPVDKKGKACGSPVYVRAVNEQRALACGKYWRRVLSLKGGKKIVARRYYPERDPSMSAWIKKT' A
#
# COMPACT_ATOMS: atom_id res chain seq x y z
N MET A 1 9.23 -13.25 21.78
CA MET A 1 8.80 -12.06 21.01
C MET A 1 9.97 -11.10 21.06
N ALA A 2 10.65 -10.87 19.94
CA ALA A 2 11.86 -10.04 19.93
C ALA A 2 11.47 -8.56 20.10
N ASP A 3 12.06 -7.92 21.11
CA ASP A 3 11.95 -6.50 21.41
C ASP A 3 12.61 -5.72 20.25
N GLN A 4 11.80 -5.04 19.43
CA GLN A 4 12.36 -4.27 18.31
C GLN A 4 13.00 -2.98 18.85
N PRO A 5 14.25 -2.65 18.49
CA PRO A 5 14.89 -1.42 18.92
C PRO A 5 14.06 -0.19 18.50
N TRP A 6 13.90 0.78 19.42
CA TRP A 6 13.14 2.03 19.19
C TRP A 6 13.66 2.89 18.03
N TRP A 7 14.88 2.62 17.55
CA TRP A 7 15.51 3.30 16.42
C TRP A 7 15.28 2.60 15.08
N GLU A 8 14.84 1.33 15.08
CA GLU A 8 14.49 0.66 13.84
C GLU A 8 13.13 1.17 13.34
N PRO A 9 13.05 1.73 12.12
CA PRO A 9 11.76 2.10 11.56
C PRO A 9 10.91 0.84 11.39
N PRO A 10 9.80 0.66 12.14
CA PRO A 10 9.01 -0.59 12.09
C PRO A 10 8.50 -0.78 10.66
N PRO A 11 8.70 -1.93 9.99
CA PRO A 11 8.68 -2.08 8.53
C PRO A 11 7.66 -1.15 7.86
N GLN A 12 8.13 -0.01 7.34
CA GLN A 12 7.33 1.22 7.23
C GLN A 12 6.48 1.37 5.96
N LEU A 13 6.39 0.36 5.10
CA LEU A 13 5.47 0.35 3.95
C LEU A 13 4.79 -1.01 3.84
N GLN A 14 3.72 -1.20 4.60
CA GLN A 14 3.08 -2.52 4.69
C GLN A 14 1.94 -2.71 3.71
N TRP A 15 1.38 -1.66 3.10
CA TRP A 15 0.16 -1.81 2.31
C TRP A 15 0.27 -1.11 0.96
N GLU A 16 0.04 -1.88 -0.08
CA GLU A 16 -0.21 -1.38 -1.42
C GLU A 16 -1.72 -1.33 -1.63
N VAL A 17 -2.21 -0.15 -1.95
CA VAL A 17 -3.63 0.15 -2.03
C VAL A 17 -3.95 0.63 -3.43
N TYR A 18 -4.90 -0.01 -4.10
CA TYR A 18 -5.22 0.31 -5.48
C TYR A 18 -6.72 0.20 -5.76
N PRO A 19 -7.24 0.97 -6.74
CA PRO A 19 -8.62 0.87 -7.15
C PRO A 19 -8.80 -0.37 -8.04
N VAL A 20 -9.94 -1.03 -7.91
CA VAL A 20 -10.38 -2.08 -8.83
C VAL A 20 -11.75 -1.74 -9.42
N ASP A 21 -11.94 -2.14 -10.67
CA ASP A 21 -13.20 -1.95 -11.40
C ASP A 21 -14.28 -2.94 -10.94
N LYS A 22 -15.44 -2.94 -11.62
CA LYS A 22 -16.52 -3.90 -11.32
C LYS A 22 -16.12 -5.37 -11.55
N LYS A 23 -15.15 -5.63 -12.43
CA LYS A 23 -14.66 -6.97 -12.79
C LYS A 23 -13.50 -7.41 -11.88
N GLY A 24 -13.09 -6.57 -10.93
CA GLY A 24 -11.95 -6.84 -10.04
C GLY A 24 -10.58 -6.54 -10.65
N LYS A 25 -10.54 -5.91 -11.83
CA LYS A 25 -9.28 -5.52 -12.48
C LYS A 25 -8.76 -4.21 -11.88
N ALA A 26 -7.46 -4.15 -11.57
CA ALA A 26 -6.82 -2.92 -11.12
C ALA A 26 -6.99 -1.81 -12.15
N CYS A 27 -7.46 -0.64 -11.71
CA CYS A 27 -7.75 0.50 -12.57
C CYS A 27 -7.24 1.80 -11.92
N GLY A 28 -5.95 2.04 -12.09
CA GLY A 28 -5.24 3.20 -11.57
C GLY A 28 -3.92 2.81 -10.94
N SER A 29 -3.07 3.82 -10.70
CA SER A 29 -1.78 3.60 -10.04
C SER A 29 -1.99 3.17 -8.59
N PRO A 30 -1.26 2.16 -8.10
CA PRO A 30 -1.26 1.83 -6.68
C PRO A 30 -0.63 2.97 -5.86
N VAL A 31 -1.07 3.09 -4.61
CA VAL A 31 -0.43 3.94 -3.59
C VAL A 31 0.02 3.09 -2.42
N TYR A 32 1.21 3.40 -1.91
CA TYR A 32 1.79 2.67 -0.79
C TYR A 32 1.55 3.47 0.49
N VAL A 33 0.89 2.84 1.47
CA VAL A 33 0.49 3.50 2.70
C VAL A 33 1.06 2.78 3.92
N ARG A 34 1.47 3.58 4.89
CA ARG A 34 1.84 3.10 6.22
C ARG A 34 0.58 2.99 7.07
N ALA A 35 0.15 1.77 7.36
CA ALA A 35 -1.01 1.51 8.19
C ALA A 35 -0.78 0.33 9.12
N VAL A 36 -1.32 0.41 10.33
CA VAL A 36 -1.18 -0.62 11.37
C VAL A 36 -1.92 -1.90 11.01
N ASN A 37 -3.02 -1.79 10.24
CA ASN A 37 -3.84 -2.92 9.81
C ASN A 37 -4.50 -2.64 8.45
N GLU A 38 -5.08 -3.69 7.87
CA GLU A 38 -5.75 -3.62 6.55
C GLU A 38 -6.90 -2.61 6.53
N GLN A 39 -7.70 -2.57 7.59
CA GLN A 39 -8.86 -1.67 7.68
C GLN A 39 -8.45 -0.20 7.58
N ARG A 40 -7.36 0.19 8.25
CA ARG A 40 -6.80 1.54 8.14
C ARG A 40 -6.23 1.80 6.75
N ALA A 41 -5.55 0.83 6.14
CA ALA A 41 -5.06 0.96 4.76
C ALA A 41 -6.21 1.17 3.76
N LEU A 42 -7.31 0.41 3.91
CA LEU A 42 -8.52 0.57 3.11
C LEU A 42 -9.17 1.93 3.32
N ALA A 43 -9.21 2.44 4.55
CA ALA A 43 -9.73 3.78 4.84
C ALA A 43 -8.91 4.87 4.13
N CYS A 44 -7.58 4.78 4.17
CA CYS A 44 -6.69 5.66 3.41
C CYS A 44 -6.97 5.58 1.91
N GLY A 45 -7.12 4.39 1.34
CA GLY A 45 -7.44 4.22 -0.08
C GLY A 45 -8.81 4.77 -0.48
N LYS A 46 -9.82 4.63 0.37
CA LYS A 46 -11.15 5.23 0.15
C LYS A 46 -11.08 6.76 0.16
N TYR A 47 -10.32 7.34 1.10
CA TYR A 47 -10.07 8.77 1.15
C TYR A 47 -9.34 9.25 -0.11
N TRP A 48 -8.25 8.58 -0.47
CA TRP A 48 -7.47 8.85 -1.68
C TRP A 48 -8.32 8.80 -2.95
N ARG A 49 -9.16 7.76 -3.12
CA ARG A 49 -10.12 7.65 -4.22
C ARG A 49 -11.06 8.85 -4.29
N ARG A 50 -11.57 9.30 -3.14
CA ARG A 50 -12.47 10.46 -3.05
C ARG A 50 -11.75 11.74 -3.47
N VAL A 51 -10.54 11.98 -2.94
CA VAL A 51 -9.73 13.16 -3.26
C VAL A 51 -9.42 13.23 -4.75
N LEU A 52 -9.02 12.10 -5.35
CA LEU A 52 -8.67 12.04 -6.78
C LEU A 52 -9.88 11.85 -7.71
N SER A 53 -11.10 11.81 -7.19
CA SER A 53 -12.34 11.61 -7.97
C SER A 53 -12.25 10.42 -8.95
N LEU A 54 -11.63 9.32 -8.52
CA LEU A 54 -11.44 8.14 -9.37
C LEU A 54 -12.79 7.46 -9.64
N LYS A 55 -13.37 7.76 -10.82
CA LYS A 55 -14.71 7.28 -11.23
C LYS A 55 -14.73 5.79 -11.60
N GLY A 56 -13.63 5.25 -12.13
CA GLY A 56 -13.52 3.84 -12.58
C GLY A 56 -13.31 2.83 -11.44
N GLY A 57 -12.63 3.23 -10.37
CA GLY A 57 -12.27 2.36 -9.25
C GLY A 57 -13.41 2.11 -8.28
N LYS A 58 -14.35 1.21 -8.61
CA LYS A 58 -15.54 0.90 -7.80
C LYS A 58 -15.22 0.41 -6.39
N LYS A 59 -14.14 -0.34 -6.22
CA LYS A 59 -13.68 -0.85 -4.92
C LYS A 59 -12.21 -0.49 -4.72
N ILE A 60 -11.79 -0.48 -3.46
CA ILE A 60 -10.39 -0.32 -3.07
C ILE A 60 -9.95 -1.64 -2.47
N VAL A 61 -8.79 -2.12 -2.91
CA VAL A 61 -8.12 -3.30 -2.35
C VAL A 61 -6.86 -2.82 -1.65
N ALA A 62 -6.58 -3.38 -0.48
CA ALA A 62 -5.32 -3.20 0.23
C ALA A 62 -4.65 -4.57 0.30
N ARG A 63 -3.43 -4.68 -0.23
CA ARG A 63 -2.61 -5.89 -0.11
C ARG A 63 -1.36 -5.60 0.68
N ARG A 64 -0.83 -6.62 1.36
CA ARG A 64 0.43 -6.45 2.07
C ARG A 64 1.57 -6.26 1.06
N TYR A 65 2.28 -5.15 1.17
CA TYR A 65 3.42 -4.83 0.32
C TYR A 65 4.71 -5.32 0.98
N TYR A 66 5.51 -6.04 0.19
CA TYR A 66 6.81 -6.53 0.59
C TYR A 66 7.84 -5.94 -0.38
N PRO A 67 8.47 -4.81 -0.03
CA PRO A 67 9.36 -4.10 -0.96
C PRO A 67 10.57 -4.94 -1.39
N GLU A 68 11.00 -5.89 -0.57
CA GLU A 68 12.06 -6.85 -0.90
C GLU A 68 11.71 -7.75 -2.09
N ARG A 69 10.42 -7.99 -2.34
CA ARG A 69 9.94 -8.82 -3.45
C ARG A 69 9.70 -8.03 -4.74
N ASP A 70 9.83 -6.70 -4.67
CA ASP A 70 9.67 -5.81 -5.80
C ASP A 70 11.05 -5.56 -6.44
N PRO A 71 11.31 -5.98 -7.69
CA PRO A 71 12.61 -5.81 -8.33
C PRO A 71 13.05 -4.34 -8.45
N SER A 72 12.09 -3.42 -8.65
CA SER A 72 12.37 -2.00 -8.79
C SER A 72 12.69 -1.34 -7.45
N MET A 73 12.04 -1.79 -6.37
CA MET A 73 12.30 -1.28 -5.01
C MET A 73 13.52 -1.94 -4.35
N SER A 74 13.73 -3.25 -4.55
CA SER A 74 14.89 -3.97 -4.02
C SER A 74 16.22 -3.43 -4.54
N ALA A 75 16.26 -2.97 -5.79
CA ALA A 75 17.43 -2.28 -6.35
C ALA A 75 17.70 -0.93 -5.67
N TRP A 76 16.65 -0.21 -5.25
CA TRP A 76 16.75 1.04 -4.50
C TRP A 76 17.21 0.83 -3.07
N ILE A 77 16.68 -0.20 -2.40
CA ILE A 77 17.05 -0.56 -1.02
C ILE A 77 18.52 -0.99 -0.94
N LYS A 78 19.01 -1.79 -1.89
CA LYS A 78 20.42 -2.27 -1.90
C LYS A 78 21.45 -1.17 -2.16
N LYS A 79 21.02 0.00 -2.65
CA LYS A 79 21.91 1.10 -3.03
C LYS A 79 22.07 2.14 -1.91
N THR A 80 21.34 1.96 -0.80
CA THR A 80 21.42 2.78 0.43
C THR A 80 22.13 1.97 1.50
#